data_AF-A0A2W1G627-F1
#
_entry.id   AF-A0A2W1G627-F1
#
_cell.length_a   1.000
_cell.length_b   1.000
_cell.length_c   1.000
_cell.angle_alpha   90.00
_cell.angle_beta   90.00
_cell.angle_gamma   90.00
#
_symmetry.space_group_name_H-M   'P 1'
#
loop_
_entity.id
_entity.type
_entity.pdbx_description
1 polymer ?
#
loop_
_entity_poly.entity_id
_entity_poly.type
_entity_poly.pdbx_seq_one_letter_code
_entity_poly.pdbx_strand_id
1 'polypeptide(L)'
;MSESSEALGYDSGPVRNWGPISLPALRPDPNDHLQYMRLALDQAQESPPKPSNFRVGALLVDADTGDILSRGYTLECEGNTHAEQCCLLKFAQEHGLPEERVGEALPSNTVIYTTMEPCNLRLSGNMPCADRIIRTKGKDGEQRIKKVFLGVKEPEKFVGENEGRKKLEEHGIECVHVPGLEERILNVATAGHEQ
;
A
#
# COMPACT_ATOMS: atom_id res chain seq x y z
N MET A 1 -30.97 -31.17 21.09
CA MET A 1 -31.44 -30.44 19.90
C MET A 1 -30.83 -29.05 20.03
N SER A 2 -29.61 -28.87 19.52
CA SER A 2 -29.30 -28.37 18.15
C SER A 2 -29.68 -26.88 18.05
N GLU A 3 -28.83 -25.95 17.65
CA GLU A 3 -27.55 -26.01 16.94
C GLU A 3 -26.80 -24.68 17.10
N SER A 4 -25.50 -24.76 16.87
CA SER A 4 -24.46 -23.76 16.88
C SER A 4 -24.65 -22.64 15.85
N SER A 5 -24.13 -21.46 16.13
CA SER A 5 -23.54 -20.58 15.11
C SER A 5 -22.54 -19.63 15.78
N GLU A 6 -21.28 -20.03 15.76
CA GLU A 6 -20.15 -19.12 15.90
C GLU A 6 -20.18 -18.16 14.70
N ALA A 7 -20.62 -16.93 14.94
CA ALA A 7 -20.47 -15.87 13.95
C ALA A 7 -19.01 -15.43 13.93
N LEU A 8 -18.33 -15.76 12.83
CA LEU A 8 -16.97 -15.38 12.48
C LEU A 8 -16.66 -13.93 12.89
N GLY A 9 -15.58 -13.78 13.66
CA GLY A 9 -15.12 -12.50 14.19
C GLY A 9 -14.64 -11.54 13.11
N TYR A 10 -15.57 -10.75 12.56
CA TYR A 10 -15.26 -9.59 11.73
C TYR A 10 -15.41 -8.31 12.55
N ASP A 11 -14.30 -7.59 12.71
CA ASP A 11 -14.28 -6.26 13.31
C ASP A 11 -14.95 -5.23 12.39
N SER A 12 -16.20 -4.92 12.72
CA SER A 12 -17.09 -3.96 12.05
C SER A 12 -16.95 -2.53 12.58
N GLY A 13 -15.94 -2.25 13.42
CA GLY A 13 -15.74 -0.93 14.02
C GLY A 13 -15.47 0.17 12.98
N PRO A 14 -15.98 1.40 13.19
CA PRO A 14 -15.63 2.57 12.38
C PRO A 14 -14.12 2.84 12.50
N VAL A 15 -13.45 3.03 11.38
CA VAL A 15 -11.98 3.22 11.33
C VAL A 15 -11.55 4.65 11.73
N ARG A 16 -12.45 5.49 12.25
CA ARG A 16 -12.09 6.81 12.79
C ARG A 16 -12.73 7.12 14.14
N ASN A 17 -11.87 7.25 15.16
CA ASN A 17 -11.95 8.24 16.23
C ASN A 17 -10.59 8.32 16.94
N TRP A 18 -9.64 9.03 16.35
CA TRP A 18 -8.48 9.53 17.10
C TRP A 18 -8.74 11.00 17.39
N GLY A 19 -8.97 11.32 18.67
CA GLY A 19 -9.07 12.69 19.17
C GLY A 19 -7.77 13.49 18.96
N PRO A 20 -7.70 14.74 19.45
CA PRO A 20 -6.59 15.64 19.12
C PRO A 20 -5.24 15.19 19.75
N ILE A 21 -4.29 14.86 18.87
CA ILE A 21 -2.80 14.91 18.89
C ILE A 21 -2.04 14.93 20.24
N SER A 22 -1.12 13.96 20.48
CA SER A 22 0.33 14.19 20.77
C SER A 22 1.18 12.90 21.06
N LEU A 23 2.18 12.63 20.19
CA LEU A 23 3.50 11.92 20.35
C LEU A 23 3.63 10.43 20.76
N PRO A 24 4.65 9.68 20.23
CA PRO A 24 5.36 9.84 18.94
C PRO A 24 4.64 9.03 17.84
N ALA A 25 5.14 9.07 16.61
CA ALA A 25 4.61 8.31 15.48
C ALA A 25 4.24 6.87 15.88
N LEU A 26 3.03 6.40 15.50
CA LEU A 26 2.65 5.00 15.68
C LEU A 26 3.77 4.13 15.14
N ARG A 27 4.39 3.36 16.04
CA ARG A 27 5.27 2.23 15.74
C ARG A 27 4.47 0.97 16.08
N PRO A 28 3.60 0.46 15.18
CA PRO A 28 2.99 -0.83 15.40
C PRO A 28 4.07 -1.90 15.58
N ASP A 29 3.73 -3.02 16.22
CA ASP A 29 4.58 -4.20 16.18
C ASP A 29 4.91 -4.50 14.70
N PRO A 30 6.20 -4.66 14.31
CA PRO A 30 6.57 -4.96 12.93
C PRO A 30 5.84 -6.18 12.32
N ASN A 31 5.35 -7.09 13.17
CA ASN A 31 4.60 -8.29 12.76
C ASN A 31 3.07 -8.11 12.78
N ASP A 32 2.55 -6.97 13.24
CA ASP A 32 1.12 -6.66 13.19
C ASP A 32 0.73 -6.10 11.81
N HIS A 33 0.80 -6.99 10.82
CA HIS A 33 0.50 -6.67 9.42
C HIS A 33 -0.93 -6.17 9.22
N LEU A 34 -1.88 -6.64 10.06
CA LEU A 34 -3.27 -6.19 10.01
C LEU A 34 -3.39 -4.72 10.45
N GLN A 35 -2.68 -4.31 11.51
CA GLN A 35 -2.65 -2.92 11.93
C GLN A 35 -2.05 -1.99 10.86
N TYR A 36 -0.97 -2.40 10.19
CA TYR A 36 -0.44 -1.63 9.06
C TYR A 36 -1.43 -1.55 7.89
N MET A 37 -2.13 -2.64 7.56
CA MET A 37 -3.13 -2.63 6.51
C MET A 37 -4.33 -1.74 6.83
N ARG A 38 -4.77 -1.68 8.10
CA ARG A 38 -5.78 -0.71 8.57
C ARG A 38 -5.32 0.73 8.37
N LEU A 39 -4.07 1.03 8.72
CA LEU A 39 -3.47 2.34 8.51
C LEU A 39 -3.30 2.69 7.03
N ALA A 40 -3.01 1.71 6.16
CA ALA A 40 -3.02 1.91 4.72
C ALA A 40 -4.43 2.22 4.20
N LEU A 41 -5.45 1.51 4.71
CA LEU A 41 -6.86 1.78 4.39
C LEU A 41 -7.32 3.16 4.89
N ASP A 42 -6.78 3.65 6.00
CA ASP A 42 -6.97 5.04 6.45
C ASP A 42 -6.44 6.05 5.43
N GLN A 43 -5.28 5.79 4.82
CA GLN A 43 -4.75 6.65 3.75
C GLN A 43 -5.65 6.60 2.50
N ALA A 44 -6.14 5.42 2.12
CA ALA A 44 -7.04 5.28 0.96
C ALA A 44 -8.28 6.19 1.05
N GLN A 45 -8.81 6.38 2.26
CA GLN A 45 -9.96 7.26 2.51
C GLN A 45 -9.66 8.76 2.34
N GLU A 46 -8.40 9.18 2.28
CA GLU A 46 -8.04 10.57 1.97
C GLU A 46 -8.05 10.87 0.46
N SER A 47 -7.96 9.85 -0.39
CA SER A 47 -8.12 10.02 -1.83
C SER A 47 -9.57 10.43 -2.14
N PRO A 48 -9.84 11.46 -2.96
CA PRO A 48 -11.21 11.83 -3.29
C PRO A 48 -11.89 10.76 -4.15
N PRO A 49 -13.19 10.45 -3.92
CA PRO A 49 -13.93 9.50 -4.75
C PRO A 49 -14.03 10.01 -6.19
N LYS A 50 -13.70 9.13 -7.15
CA LYS A 50 -13.73 9.43 -8.59
C LYS A 50 -14.17 8.20 -9.39
N PRO A 51 -14.96 8.36 -10.47
CA PRO A 51 -15.38 7.23 -11.30
C PRO A 51 -14.25 6.47 -12.00
N SER A 52 -13.12 7.14 -12.26
CA SER A 52 -12.03 6.65 -13.10
C SER A 52 -10.82 6.12 -12.34
N ASN A 53 -10.80 6.21 -11.01
CA ASN A 53 -9.62 5.87 -10.20
C ASN A 53 -10.04 5.07 -8.97
N PHE A 54 -9.24 4.06 -8.63
CA PHE A 54 -9.36 3.41 -7.34
C PHE A 54 -8.76 4.25 -6.23
N ARG A 55 -9.45 4.34 -5.10
CA ARG A 55 -8.92 4.91 -3.86
C ARG A 55 -8.04 3.88 -3.17
N VAL A 56 -6.73 3.98 -3.39
CA VAL A 56 -5.72 3.08 -2.83
C VAL A 56 -4.92 3.85 -1.79
N GLY A 57 -4.50 3.16 -0.73
CA GLY A 57 -3.60 3.68 0.27
C GLY A 57 -2.42 2.75 0.47
N ALA A 58 -1.27 3.32 0.83
CA ALA A 58 -0.03 2.59 1.02
C ALA A 58 0.81 3.17 2.17
N LEU A 59 1.68 2.33 2.73
CA LEU A 59 2.67 2.69 3.74
C LEU A 59 4.02 2.08 3.38
N LEU A 60 5.07 2.89 3.50
CA LEU A 60 6.46 2.42 3.45
C LEU A 60 6.96 2.28 4.88
N VAL A 61 7.48 1.11 5.25
CA VAL A 61 7.79 0.76 6.64
C VAL A 61 9.17 0.12 6.73
N ASP A 62 9.94 0.50 7.75
CA ASP A 62 11.12 -0.24 8.17
C ASP A 62 10.68 -1.46 8.97
N ALA A 63 10.91 -2.66 8.43
CA ALA A 63 10.47 -3.90 9.05
C ALA A 63 11.32 -4.32 10.27
N ASP A 64 12.50 -3.73 10.48
CA ASP A 64 13.30 -4.01 11.67
C ASP A 64 12.80 -3.23 12.88
N THR A 65 12.28 -2.02 12.66
CA THR A 65 11.90 -1.08 13.73
C THR A 65 10.39 -0.88 13.87
N GLY A 66 9.62 -1.13 12.82
CA GLY A 66 8.20 -0.81 12.73
C GLY A 66 7.92 0.67 12.44
N ASP A 67 8.96 1.44 12.09
CA ASP A 67 8.81 2.84 11.74
C ASP A 67 8.10 3.00 10.39
N ILE A 68 7.00 3.75 10.38
CA ILE A 68 6.35 4.18 9.14
C ILE A 68 7.18 5.32 8.56
N LEU A 69 7.94 5.00 7.51
CA LEU A 69 8.85 5.90 6.80
C LEU A 69 8.09 6.89 5.93
N SER A 70 7.02 6.45 5.29
CA SER A 70 6.18 7.29 4.42
C SER A 70 4.78 6.70 4.33
N ARG A 71 3.80 7.56 4.04
CA ARG A 71 2.41 7.19 3.77
C ARG A 71 2.05 7.61 2.37
N GLY A 72 1.01 7.06 1.76
CA GLY A 72 0.60 7.46 0.42
C GLY A 72 -0.84 7.12 0.13
N TYR A 73 -1.51 7.92 -0.69
CA TYR A 73 -2.81 7.57 -1.27
C TYR A 73 -2.93 8.02 -2.72
N THR A 74 -3.86 7.42 -3.47
CA THR A 74 -4.10 7.75 -4.88
C THR A 74 -4.35 9.25 -5.06
N LEU A 75 -3.62 9.89 -5.99
CA LEU A 75 -3.67 11.32 -6.31
C LEU A 75 -3.21 12.27 -5.19
N GLU A 76 -2.44 11.79 -4.22
CA GLU A 76 -1.87 12.67 -3.19
C GLU A 76 -0.81 13.61 -3.77
N CYS A 77 0.13 13.07 -4.55
CA CYS A 77 1.15 13.86 -5.25
C CYS A 77 0.63 14.32 -6.62
N GLU A 78 1.20 15.43 -7.13
CA GLU A 78 0.81 16.01 -8.42
C GLU A 78 0.82 14.99 -9.56
N GLY A 79 -0.21 15.06 -10.42
CA GLY A 79 -0.40 14.17 -11.56
C GLY A 79 -1.26 12.95 -11.24
N ASN A 80 -1.29 12.00 -12.18
CA ASN A 80 -2.00 10.73 -11.98
C ASN A 80 -1.10 9.77 -11.18
N THR A 81 -1.00 9.96 -9.86
CA THR A 81 -0.12 9.18 -8.99
C THR A 81 -0.88 8.08 -8.26
N HIS A 82 -0.25 6.91 -8.12
CA HIS A 82 -0.75 5.80 -7.30
C HIS A 82 -0.20 5.92 -5.87
N ALA A 83 -0.79 5.22 -4.91
CA ALA A 83 -0.43 5.32 -3.50
C ALA A 83 1.03 4.92 -3.23
N GLU A 84 1.51 3.85 -3.86
CA GLU A 84 2.88 3.37 -3.74
C GLU A 84 3.87 4.38 -4.32
N GLN A 85 3.52 4.98 -5.48
CA GLN A 85 4.30 6.05 -6.09
C GLN A 85 4.39 7.27 -5.15
N CYS A 86 3.29 7.65 -4.49
CA CYS A 86 3.28 8.77 -3.53
C CYS A 86 4.19 8.49 -2.33
N CYS A 87 4.21 7.26 -1.80
CA CYS A 87 5.11 6.88 -0.72
C CYS A 87 6.58 7.12 -1.10
N LEU A 88 6.99 6.61 -2.26
CA LEU A 88 8.37 6.70 -2.75
C LEU A 88 8.76 8.15 -3.09
N LEU A 89 7.88 8.91 -3.76
CA LEU A 89 8.13 10.30 -4.11
C LEU A 89 8.38 11.17 -2.87
N LYS A 90 7.49 11.08 -1.87
CA LYS A 90 7.60 11.90 -0.66
C LYS A 90 8.83 11.53 0.15
N PHE A 91 9.13 10.25 0.28
CA PHE A 91 10.34 9.81 0.98
C PHE A 91 11.60 10.29 0.26
N ALA A 92 11.66 10.17 -1.07
CA ALA A 92 12.79 10.69 -1.84
C ALA A 92 12.97 12.20 -1.64
N GLN A 93 11.87 12.96 -1.69
CA GLN A 93 11.89 14.42 -1.50
C GLN A 93 12.39 14.81 -0.11
N GLU A 94 11.93 14.15 0.96
CA GLU A 94 12.39 14.39 2.33
C GLU A 94 13.91 14.17 2.48
N HIS A 95 14.46 13.24 1.69
CA HIS A 95 15.89 12.92 1.67
C HIS A 95 16.67 13.67 0.58
N GLY A 96 16.06 14.61 -0.14
CA GLY A 96 16.74 15.40 -1.18
C GLY A 96 17.19 14.58 -2.39
N LEU A 97 16.49 13.49 -2.70
CA LEU A 97 16.78 12.58 -3.81
C LEU A 97 15.67 12.63 -4.87
N PRO A 98 15.99 12.38 -6.15
CA PRO A 98 14.96 12.02 -7.12
C PRO A 98 14.38 10.63 -6.78
N GLU A 99 13.13 10.38 -7.18
CA GLU A 99 12.43 9.11 -6.90
C GLU A 99 13.21 7.89 -7.39
N GLU A 100 13.89 8.01 -8.54
CA GLU A 100 14.75 6.99 -9.14
C GLU A 100 15.82 6.47 -8.17
N ARG A 101 16.26 7.32 -7.24
CA ARG A 101 17.34 7.06 -6.29
C ARG A 101 16.83 6.89 -4.86
N VAL A 102 15.51 6.78 -4.65
CA VAL A 102 14.91 6.68 -3.30
C VAL A 102 15.49 5.54 -2.46
N GLY A 103 15.86 4.42 -3.10
CA GLY A 103 16.49 3.28 -2.44
C GLY A 103 17.83 3.61 -1.77
N GLU A 104 18.52 4.68 -2.17
CA GLU A 104 19.76 5.12 -1.54
C GLU A 104 19.57 5.66 -0.11
N ALA A 105 18.36 6.07 0.25
CA ALA A 105 17.99 6.56 1.57
C ALA A 105 17.22 5.54 2.42
N LEU A 106 16.72 4.46 1.81
CA LEU A 106 15.91 3.48 2.52
C LEU A 106 16.74 2.52 3.39
N PRO A 107 16.21 2.14 4.57
CA PRO A 107 16.74 1.02 5.36
C PRO A 107 16.82 -0.28 4.53
N SER A 108 17.76 -1.15 4.88
CA SER A 108 18.01 -2.41 4.15
C SER A 108 16.82 -3.37 4.16
N ASN A 109 15.98 -3.33 5.20
CA ASN A 109 14.82 -4.18 5.37
C ASN A 109 13.51 -3.36 5.31
N THR A 110 13.25 -2.76 4.15
CA THR A 110 12.01 -2.00 3.94
C THR A 110 10.90 -2.91 3.41
N VAL A 111 9.66 -2.67 3.84
CA VAL A 111 8.46 -3.31 3.28
C VAL A 111 7.43 -2.25 2.90
N ILE A 112 6.53 -2.61 1.98
CA ILE A 112 5.41 -1.75 1.61
C ILE A 112 4.09 -2.47 1.89
N TYR A 113 3.17 -1.78 2.54
CA TYR A 113 1.77 -2.19 2.67
C TYR A 113 0.95 -1.41 1.66
N THR A 114 0.10 -2.07 0.89
CA THR A 114 -0.80 -1.41 -0.07
C THR A 114 -2.18 -2.05 0.00
N THR A 115 -3.24 -1.26 -0.03
CA THR A 115 -4.60 -1.81 0.05
C THR A 115 -4.95 -2.63 -1.18
N MET A 116 -4.35 -2.33 -2.34
CA MET A 116 -4.60 -3.02 -3.61
C MET A 116 -3.28 -3.48 -4.24
N GLU A 117 -3.31 -4.62 -4.94
CA GLU A 117 -2.17 -5.17 -5.66
C GLU A 117 -1.47 -4.12 -6.54
N PRO A 118 -0.12 -3.99 -6.47
CA PRO A 118 0.61 -3.06 -7.33
C PRO A 118 0.38 -3.36 -8.81
N CYS A 119 0.08 -2.32 -9.60
CA CYS A 119 -0.16 -2.49 -11.02
C CYS A 119 1.10 -2.93 -11.79
N ASN A 120 0.91 -3.77 -12.81
CA ASN A 120 1.92 -4.17 -13.79
C ASN A 120 1.86 -3.35 -15.10
N LEU A 121 0.77 -2.63 -15.34
CA LEU A 121 0.52 -1.83 -16.53
C LEU A 121 -0.21 -0.54 -16.14
N ARG A 122 0.05 0.54 -16.88
CA ARG A 122 -0.70 1.79 -16.74
C ARG A 122 -1.07 2.34 -18.10
N LEU A 123 -2.38 2.48 -18.35
CA LEU A 123 -2.89 3.08 -19.59
C LEU A 123 -2.42 4.53 -19.79
N SER A 124 -2.09 5.23 -18.70
CA SER A 124 -1.50 6.57 -18.75
C SER A 124 -0.08 6.63 -19.32
N GLY A 125 0.60 5.49 -19.54
CA GLY A 125 2.00 5.43 -19.97
C GLY A 125 3.04 5.64 -18.85
N ASN A 126 2.61 6.09 -17.66
CA ASN A 126 3.45 6.16 -16.47
C ASN A 126 4.02 4.79 -16.07
N MET A 127 5.20 4.78 -15.44
CA MET A 127 5.81 3.56 -14.90
C MET A 127 4.87 2.85 -13.91
N PRO A 128 4.62 1.54 -14.10
CA PRO A 128 3.83 0.70 -13.18
C PRO A 128 4.42 0.64 -11.77
N CYS A 129 3.59 0.40 -10.76
CA CYS A 129 4.05 0.39 -9.37
C CYS A 129 4.96 -0.81 -9.08
N ALA A 130 4.71 -1.96 -9.70
CA ALA A 130 5.63 -3.11 -9.61
C ALA A 130 7.04 -2.75 -10.10
N ASP A 131 7.17 -2.03 -11.22
CA ASP A 131 8.46 -1.57 -11.75
C ASP A 131 9.16 -0.57 -10.83
N ARG A 132 8.39 0.35 -10.23
CA ARG A 132 8.94 1.32 -9.25
C ARG A 132 9.51 0.63 -8.03
N ILE A 133 8.80 -0.37 -7.51
CA ILE A 133 9.24 -1.17 -6.36
C ILE A 133 10.52 -1.96 -6.70
N ILE A 134 10.58 -2.60 -7.88
CA ILE A 134 11.77 -3.33 -8.36
C ILE A 134 12.98 -2.41 -8.55
N ARG A 135 12.75 -1.17 -9.01
CA ARG A 135 13.81 -0.17 -9.19
C ARG A 135 14.41 0.32 -7.88
N THR A 136 13.76 0.09 -6.75
CA THR A 136 14.13 0.64 -5.44
C THR A 136 15.33 -0.12 -4.81
N LYS A 137 16.52 0.15 -5.35
CA LYS A 137 17.80 -0.44 -4.94
C LYS A 137 18.67 0.56 -4.18
N GLY A 138 19.49 0.05 -3.26
CA GLY A 138 20.45 0.85 -2.51
C GLY A 138 21.68 1.24 -3.33
N LYS A 139 22.56 2.05 -2.73
CA LYS A 139 23.87 2.41 -3.31
C LYS A 139 24.77 1.21 -3.57
N ASP A 140 24.56 0.15 -2.79
CA ASP A 140 25.21 -1.16 -2.91
C ASP A 140 24.59 -2.05 -4.00
N GLY A 141 23.52 -1.59 -4.67
CA GLY A 141 22.78 -2.37 -5.66
C GLY A 141 21.80 -3.38 -5.06
N GLU A 142 21.73 -3.48 -3.73
CA GLU A 142 20.86 -4.43 -3.04
C GLU A 142 19.41 -3.92 -3.02
N GLN A 143 18.47 -4.84 -3.24
CA GLN A 143 17.04 -4.54 -3.18
C GLN A 143 16.66 -4.01 -1.80
N ARG A 144 15.97 -2.87 -1.71
CA ARG A 144 15.59 -2.28 -0.41
C ARG A 144 14.20 -2.70 0.05
N ILE A 145 13.23 -2.74 -0.87
CA ILE A 145 11.89 -3.24 -0.59
C ILE A 145 11.91 -4.76 -0.72
N LYS A 146 11.84 -5.46 0.41
CA LYS A 146 11.95 -6.92 0.50
C LYS A 146 10.59 -7.62 0.35
N LYS A 147 9.53 -6.98 0.85
CA LYS A 147 8.17 -7.54 0.82
C LYS A 147 7.12 -6.49 0.47
N VAL A 148 6.08 -6.95 -0.21
CA VAL A 148 4.83 -6.23 -0.48
C VAL A 148 3.70 -6.95 0.24
N PHE A 149 3.12 -6.30 1.23
CA PHE A 149 1.88 -6.75 1.88
C PHE A 149 0.69 -6.09 1.18
N LEU A 150 -0.26 -6.89 0.71
CA LEU A 150 -1.41 -6.38 -0.02
C LEU A 150 -2.74 -6.88 0.53
N GLY A 151 -3.73 -6.01 0.54
CA GLY A 151 -5.05 -6.29 1.11
C GLY A 151 -6.00 -6.98 0.15
N VAL A 152 -6.06 -6.57 -1.12
CA VAL A 152 -6.84 -7.25 -2.17
C VAL A 152 -6.07 -7.36 -3.47
N LYS A 153 -6.40 -8.36 -4.28
CA LYS A 153 -6.03 -8.37 -5.70
C LYS A 153 -6.77 -7.26 -6.43
N GLU A 154 -6.14 -6.68 -7.44
CA GLU A 154 -6.81 -5.69 -8.29
C GLU A 154 -7.98 -6.36 -9.04
N PRO A 155 -9.20 -5.80 -8.99
CA PRO A 155 -10.31 -6.33 -9.78
C PRO A 155 -10.05 -6.18 -11.29
N GLU A 156 -10.32 -7.22 -12.07
CA GLU A 156 -10.10 -7.26 -13.54
C GLU A 156 -10.89 -6.21 -14.35
N LYS A 157 -11.76 -5.42 -13.69
CA LYS A 157 -12.67 -4.45 -14.31
C LYS A 157 -11.98 -3.35 -15.14
N PHE A 158 -10.73 -2.98 -14.85
CA PHE A 158 -10.08 -1.82 -15.47
C PHE A 158 -8.84 -2.15 -16.32
N VAL A 159 -8.03 -3.13 -15.93
CA VAL A 159 -6.73 -3.42 -16.58
C VAL A 159 -6.46 -4.92 -16.62
N GLY A 160 -7.35 -5.72 -17.24
CA GLY A 160 -7.10 -7.15 -17.51
C GLY A 160 -6.60 -7.97 -16.30
N GLU A 161 -5.85 -9.05 -16.57
CA GLU A 161 -5.17 -9.81 -15.52
C GLU A 161 -3.92 -9.04 -15.03
N ASN A 162 -3.89 -8.68 -13.74
CA ASN A 162 -2.73 -8.04 -13.13
C ASN A 162 -1.69 -9.11 -12.73
N GLU A 163 -0.52 -9.09 -13.37
CA GLU A 163 0.64 -9.94 -13.07
C GLU A 163 1.66 -9.26 -12.16
N GLY A 164 1.27 -8.21 -11.44
CA GLY A 164 2.14 -7.37 -10.61
C GLY A 164 2.86 -8.17 -9.54
N ARG A 165 2.14 -9.03 -8.80
CA ARG A 165 2.74 -9.96 -7.83
C ARG A 165 3.80 -10.87 -8.45
N LYS A 166 3.44 -11.54 -9.55
CA LYS A 166 4.34 -12.48 -10.24
C LYS A 166 5.63 -11.77 -10.66
N LYS A 167 5.50 -10.57 -11.22
CA LYS A 167 6.64 -9.74 -11.62
C LYS A 167 7.54 -9.36 -10.43
N LEU A 168 6.95 -9.01 -9.28
CA LEU A 168 7.69 -8.71 -8.05
C LEU A 168 8.44 -9.95 -7.53
N GLU A 169 7.76 -11.10 -7.48
CA GLU A 169 8.31 -12.36 -7.00
C GLU A 169 9.47 -12.87 -7.88
N GLU A 170 9.37 -12.72 -9.21
CA GLU A 170 10.46 -13.01 -10.16
C GLU A 170 11.72 -12.17 -9.90
N HIS A 171 11.58 -11.01 -9.23
CA HIS A 171 12.69 -10.14 -8.83
C HIS A 171 13.09 -10.31 -7.36
N GLY A 172 12.61 -11.37 -6.69
CA GLY A 172 12.96 -11.69 -5.31
C GLY A 172 12.26 -10.85 -4.26
N ILE A 173 11.14 -10.21 -4.60
CA ILE A 173 10.32 -9.40 -3.69
C ILE A 173 9.07 -10.22 -3.32
N GLU A 174 8.96 -10.60 -2.05
CA GLU A 174 7.88 -11.47 -1.57
C GLU A 174 6.55 -10.71 -1.52
N CYS A 175 5.49 -11.30 -2.06
CA CYS A 175 4.14 -10.72 -2.00
C CYS A 175 3.25 -11.50 -1.03
N VAL A 176 2.75 -10.83 0.01
CA VAL A 176 1.99 -11.44 1.10
C VAL A 176 0.59 -10.84 1.16
N HIS A 177 -0.43 -11.70 1.20
CA HIS A 177 -1.81 -11.26 1.41
C HIS A 177 -2.10 -11.01 2.89
N VAL A 178 -2.70 -9.86 3.22
CA VAL A 178 -3.19 -9.57 4.57
C VAL A 178 -4.72 -9.73 4.60
N PRO A 179 -5.26 -10.83 5.15
CA PRO A 179 -6.69 -11.13 5.08
C PRO A 179 -7.51 -10.34 6.10
N GLY A 180 -8.83 -10.30 5.90
CA GLY A 180 -9.81 -9.81 6.88
C GLY A 180 -10.27 -8.36 6.67
N LEU A 181 -9.86 -7.71 5.58
CA LEU A 181 -10.24 -6.34 5.22
C LEU A 181 -10.73 -6.21 3.77
N GLU A 182 -10.89 -7.31 3.04
CA GLU A 182 -11.08 -7.35 1.60
C GLU A 182 -12.32 -6.57 1.17
N GLU A 183 -13.46 -6.84 1.81
CA GLU A 183 -14.72 -6.15 1.53
C GLU A 183 -14.61 -4.64 1.79
N ARG A 184 -14.01 -4.25 2.93
CA ARG A 184 -13.82 -2.84 3.29
C ARG A 184 -12.91 -2.13 2.30
N ILE A 185 -11.83 -2.79 1.90
CA ILE A 185 -10.89 -2.26 0.92
C ILE A 185 -11.58 -2.05 -0.42
N LEU A 186 -12.35 -3.03 -0.91
CA LEU A 186 -13.07 -2.91 -2.18
C LEU A 186 -14.13 -1.80 -2.14
N ASN A 187 -14.86 -1.69 -1.02
CA ASN A 187 -15.85 -0.63 -0.81
C ASN A 187 -15.21 0.76 -0.80
N VAL A 188 -14.06 0.92 -0.15
CA VAL A 188 -13.31 2.19 -0.19
C VAL A 188 -12.75 2.44 -1.59
N ALA A 189 -12.10 1.46 -2.19
CA ALA A 189 -11.42 1.59 -3.48
C ALA A 189 -12.38 2.02 -4.60
N THR A 190 -13.60 1.49 -4.62
CA THR A 190 -14.61 1.76 -5.65
C THR A 190 -15.58 2.90 -5.30
N ALA A 191 -15.38 3.59 -4.17
CA ALA A 191 -16.24 4.70 -3.81
C ALA A 191 -16.19 5.80 -4.89
N GLY A 192 -17.34 6.04 -5.52
CA GLY A 192 -17.50 6.99 -6.64
C GLY A 192 -17.53 6.35 -8.04
N HIS A 193 -17.35 5.03 -8.16
CA HIS A 193 -17.57 4.30 -9.41
C HIS A 193 -19.07 4.12 -9.66
N GLU A 194 -19.50 4.19 -10.92
CA GLU A 194 -20.88 3.82 -11.29
C GLU A 194 -21.06 2.31 -11.06
N GLN A 195 -22.17 1.92 -10.41
CA GLN A 195 -22.48 0.53 -10.07
C GLN A 195 -23.02 -0.26 -11.26
#